data_AF-A0A1Q7FG71-F1
#
_entry.id   AF-A0A1Q7FG71-F1
#
_cell.length_a   1.000
_cell.length_b   1.000
_cell.length_c   1.000
_cell.angle_alpha   90.00
_cell.angle_beta   90.00
_cell.angle_gamma   90.00
#
_symmetry.space_group_name_H-M   'P 1'
#
loop_
_entity.id
_entity.type
_entity.pdbx_description
1 polymer ?
#
loop_
_entity_poly.entity_id
_entity_poly.type
_entity_poly.pdbx_seq_one_letter_code
_entity_poly.pdbx_strand_id
1 'polypeptide(L)'
;MTTIFAALGVGVSVGIIAAGGGFSGGRPFPNPPTARDIWVVGANIKDGMTLDYSLTAVADASSLNSTHVSMTFGRSGSEWDVQFTVVNGTTQPVEKTVMMSKELTREGQLDESFKPYFESIQSSIFAVRDMEYGESPKYLVVGAPWNIIFVSASSVTVRVTSEETVQTQAGTFDSFVLSYKLAEKTSKIWVVRDMPLPVKAVVYDSEDKLQYQYELSRAAGV
;
A
#
# COMPACT_ATOMS: atom_id res chain seq x y z
N MET A 1 -38.47 -23.13 12.86
CA MET A 1 -37.23 -23.08 12.06
C MET A 1 -36.89 -21.62 11.88
N THR A 2 -35.94 -21.12 12.66
CA THR A 2 -35.51 -19.72 12.64
C THR A 2 -33.99 -19.76 12.62
N THR A 3 -33.40 -19.48 11.46
CA THR A 3 -31.94 -19.46 11.30
C THR A 3 -31.50 -18.00 11.35
N ILE A 4 -30.88 -17.62 12.46
CA ILE A 4 -30.19 -16.35 12.65
C ILE A 4 -28.84 -16.50 11.93
N PHE A 5 -28.60 -15.73 10.87
CA PHE A 5 -27.27 -15.56 10.30
C PHE A 5 -26.49 -14.61 11.21
N ALA A 6 -25.62 -15.19 12.05
CA ALA A 6 -24.67 -14.44 12.84
C ALA A 6 -23.51 -13.97 11.94
N ALA A 7 -23.21 -12.68 12.03
CA ALA A 7 -22.07 -12.04 11.40
C ALA A 7 -20.76 -12.74 11.83
N LEU A 8 -19.96 -13.18 10.85
CA LEU A 8 -18.59 -13.62 11.07
C LEU A 8 -17.71 -12.39 11.31
N GLY A 9 -17.72 -11.89 12.54
CA GLY A 9 -16.69 -10.99 13.03
C GLY A 9 -15.40 -11.78 13.18
N VAL A 10 -14.40 -11.48 12.33
CA VAL A 10 -13.04 -12.00 12.51
C VAL A 10 -12.45 -11.29 13.73
N GLY A 11 -12.47 -11.98 14.87
CA GLY A 11 -11.79 -11.55 16.08
C GLY A 11 -10.29 -11.66 15.90
N VAL A 12 -9.59 -10.52 15.89
CA VAL A 12 -8.13 -10.47 15.90
C VAL A 12 -7.67 -10.64 17.35
N SER A 13 -7.25 -11.85 17.71
CA SER A 13 -6.55 -12.11 18.97
C SER A 13 -5.12 -11.62 18.85
N VAL A 14 -4.77 -10.52 19.52
CA VAL A 14 -3.40 -10.02 19.62
C VAL A 14 -2.64 -10.89 20.61
N GLY A 15 -1.93 -11.90 20.11
CA GLY A 15 -0.86 -12.56 20.84
C GLY A 15 0.42 -11.75 20.68
N ILE A 16 0.93 -11.16 21.77
CA ILE A 16 2.26 -10.55 21.78
C ILE A 16 3.28 -11.70 21.72
N ILE A 17 3.78 -11.98 20.51
CA ILE A 17 5.00 -12.78 20.37
C ILE A 17 6.14 -11.78 20.27
N ALA A 18 6.92 -11.66 21.35
CA ALA A 18 8.24 -11.08 21.32
C ALA A 18 9.14 -11.99 20.45
N ALA A 19 9.01 -11.87 19.13
CA ALA A 19 9.95 -12.45 18.21
C ALA A 19 11.15 -11.50 18.16
N GLY A 20 12.21 -11.86 18.88
CA GLY A 20 13.58 -11.44 18.53
C GLY A 20 13.92 -11.99 17.14
N GLY A 21 13.31 -11.39 16.11
CA GLY A 21 13.34 -11.84 14.72
C GLY A 21 14.42 -11.13 13.94
N GLY A 22 15.67 -11.25 14.38
CA GLY A 22 16.80 -11.00 13.50
C GLY A 22 16.68 -11.91 12.27
N PHE A 23 16.88 -11.34 11.08
CA PHE A 23 16.91 -11.97 9.75
C PHE A 23 17.09 -13.50 9.81
N SER A 24 15.98 -14.23 9.94
CA SER A 24 16.02 -15.68 10.13
C SER A 24 16.18 -16.35 8.77
N GLY A 25 17.45 -16.49 8.36
CA GLY A 25 17.85 -17.32 7.23
C GLY A 25 18.91 -16.68 6.33
N GLY A 26 20.15 -17.14 6.47
CA GLY A 26 21.11 -17.19 5.36
C GLY A 26 22.08 -16.01 5.23
N ARG A 27 23.32 -16.24 5.70
CA ARG A 27 24.55 -15.44 5.52
C ARG A 27 24.51 -14.02 6.12
N PRO A 28 25.57 -13.58 6.84
CA PRO A 28 25.72 -12.17 7.17
C PRO A 28 25.66 -11.36 5.87
N PHE A 29 24.80 -10.35 5.82
CA PHE A 29 24.88 -9.38 4.74
C PHE A 29 26.29 -8.77 4.79
N PRO A 30 27.03 -8.73 3.66
CA PRO A 30 28.35 -8.11 3.63
C PRO A 30 28.28 -6.64 4.06
N ASN A 31 27.13 -5.98 3.86
CA ASN A 31 26.78 -4.68 4.40
C ASN A 31 25.44 -4.77 5.15
N PRO A 32 25.42 -4.67 6.50
CA PRO A 32 24.18 -4.66 7.25
C PRO A 32 23.34 -3.41 6.88
N PRO A 33 22.00 -3.51 6.82
CA PRO A 33 21.14 -2.37 6.58
C PRO A 33 21.34 -1.27 7.61
N THR A 34 21.22 -0.02 7.18
CA THR A 34 21.38 1.17 8.01
C THR A 34 20.08 1.98 8.05
N ALA A 35 20.04 3.05 8.84
CA ALA A 35 18.89 3.97 8.86
C ALA A 35 18.57 4.58 7.48
N ARG A 36 19.57 4.69 6.58
CA ARG A 36 19.37 5.17 5.21
C ARG A 36 18.57 4.19 4.35
N ASP A 37 18.54 2.92 4.77
CA ASP A 37 17.84 1.85 4.08
C ASP A 37 16.37 1.76 4.49
N ILE A 38 15.94 2.52 5.51
CA ILE A 38 14.56 2.53 6.00
C ILE A 38 13.70 3.37 5.06
N TRP A 39 12.58 2.80 4.62
CA TRP A 39 11.51 3.51 3.95
C TRP A 39 10.38 3.83 4.92
N VAL A 40 9.79 5.02 4.77
CA VAL A 40 8.72 5.49 5.64
C VAL A 40 7.58 6.00 4.76
N VAL A 41 6.38 5.47 4.99
CA VAL A 41 5.17 5.90 4.28
C VAL A 41 4.95 7.40 4.46
N GLY A 42 4.65 8.09 3.37
CA GLY A 42 4.39 9.53 3.40
C GLY A 42 5.61 10.41 3.67
N ALA A 43 6.80 9.82 3.86
CA ALA A 43 8.04 10.58 3.86
C ALA A 43 8.25 11.23 2.48
N ASN A 44 8.90 12.39 2.46
CA ASN A 44 9.15 13.18 1.25
C ASN A 44 7.92 13.81 0.58
N ILE A 45 6.73 13.74 1.17
CA ILE A 45 5.60 14.57 0.73
C ILE A 45 5.95 16.04 0.94
N LYS A 46 5.71 16.85 -0.09
CA LYS A 46 5.90 18.31 -0.10
C LYS A 46 4.55 18.97 -0.34
N ASP A 47 4.41 20.21 0.16
CA ASP A 47 3.26 21.04 -0.14
C ASP A 47 3.13 21.27 -1.64
N GLY A 48 1.95 21.04 -2.21
CA GLY A 48 1.67 21.10 -3.64
C GLY A 48 2.13 19.87 -4.44
N MET A 49 2.64 18.81 -3.80
CA MET A 49 2.95 17.55 -4.48
C MET A 49 1.67 16.94 -5.04
N THR A 50 1.74 16.39 -6.26
CA THR A 50 0.65 15.65 -6.88
C THR A 50 1.12 14.28 -7.34
N LEU A 51 0.38 13.24 -7.00
CA LEU A 51 0.59 11.87 -7.46
C LEU A 51 -0.67 11.35 -8.16
N ASP A 52 -0.51 10.94 -9.41
CA ASP A 52 -1.61 10.45 -10.23
C ASP A 52 -1.40 8.96 -10.52
N TYR A 53 -2.42 8.15 -10.26
CA TYR A 53 -2.39 6.70 -10.45
C TYR A 53 -3.47 6.25 -11.43
N SER A 54 -3.17 5.21 -12.21
CA SER A 54 -4.18 4.37 -12.86
C SER A 54 -4.43 3.16 -11.98
N LEU A 55 -5.61 3.06 -11.37
CA LEU A 55 -5.97 2.07 -10.36
C LEU A 55 -7.06 1.12 -10.88
N THR A 56 -6.82 -0.19 -10.71
CA THR A 56 -7.87 -1.21 -10.73
C THR A 56 -7.91 -1.85 -9.35
N ALA A 57 -9.07 -1.85 -8.70
CA ALA A 57 -9.26 -2.41 -7.37
C ALA A 57 -10.59 -3.16 -7.32
N VAL A 58 -10.57 -4.38 -6.81
CA VAL A 58 -11.75 -5.20 -6.61
C VAL A 58 -12.15 -5.07 -5.14
N ALA A 59 -13.33 -4.50 -4.90
CA ALA A 59 -13.92 -4.41 -3.57
C ALA A 59 -15.42 -4.72 -3.64
N ASP A 60 -15.98 -5.20 -2.53
CA ASP A 60 -17.37 -5.65 -2.45
C ASP A 60 -18.37 -4.52 -2.71
N ALA A 61 -18.04 -3.29 -2.26
CA ALA A 61 -18.93 -2.13 -2.37
C ALA A 61 -18.81 -1.40 -3.72
N SER A 62 -17.61 -1.30 -4.28
CA SER A 62 -17.36 -0.67 -5.58
C SER A 62 -16.03 -1.13 -6.14
N SER A 63 -16.05 -1.72 -7.32
CA SER A 63 -14.82 -2.01 -8.06
C SER A 63 -14.41 -0.81 -8.90
N LEU A 64 -13.11 -0.50 -8.85
CA LEU A 64 -12.47 0.48 -9.71
C LEU A 64 -11.81 -0.26 -10.86
N ASN A 65 -12.00 0.21 -12.08
CA ASN A 65 -11.43 -0.41 -13.27
C ASN A 65 -10.70 0.63 -14.12
N SER A 66 -9.37 0.58 -14.10
CA SER A 66 -8.52 1.56 -14.78
C SER A 66 -8.90 3.01 -14.44
N THR A 67 -9.31 3.23 -13.20
CA THR A 67 -9.76 4.52 -12.66
C THR A 67 -8.55 5.42 -12.45
N HIS A 68 -8.63 6.67 -12.92
CA HIS A 68 -7.63 7.67 -12.61
C HIS A 68 -7.87 8.23 -11.21
N VAL A 69 -6.85 8.18 -10.36
CA VAL A 69 -6.87 8.73 -9.00
C VAL A 69 -5.73 9.74 -8.88
N SER A 70 -6.07 11.01 -8.71
CA SER A 70 -5.11 12.06 -8.41
C SER A 70 -5.17 12.42 -6.93
N MET A 71 -4.01 12.56 -6.30
CA MET A 71 -3.85 13.02 -4.93
C MET A 71 -2.95 14.25 -4.92
N THR A 72 -3.51 15.39 -4.51
CA THR A 72 -2.74 16.62 -4.33
C THR A 72 -2.64 16.95 -2.85
N PHE A 73 -1.41 17.10 -2.36
CA PHE A 73 -1.09 17.27 -0.95
C PHE A 73 -0.95 18.75 -0.60
N GLY A 74 -1.84 19.26 0.24
CA GLY A 74 -1.74 20.60 0.85
C GLY A 74 -1.30 20.49 2.31
N ARG A 75 -0.36 21.32 2.73
CA ARG A 75 0.12 21.31 4.13
C ARG A 75 -0.93 21.85 5.09
N SER A 76 -1.28 21.06 6.11
CA SER A 76 -2.21 21.46 7.17
C SER A 76 -1.56 21.27 8.55
N GLY A 77 -0.74 22.24 8.96
CA GLY A 77 0.05 22.13 10.19
C GLY A 77 1.08 21.00 10.13
N SER A 78 0.87 19.95 10.95
CA SER A 78 1.65 18.70 10.92
C SER A 78 1.01 17.59 10.07
N GLU A 79 -0.20 17.81 9.59
CA GLU A 79 -1.01 16.88 8.79
C GLU A 79 -1.07 17.35 7.33
N TRP A 80 -1.79 16.60 6.51
CA TRP A 80 -2.01 16.86 5.10
C TRP A 80 -3.51 17.00 4.79
N ASP A 81 -3.88 18.09 4.13
CA ASP A 81 -5.15 18.17 3.41
C ASP A 81 -4.92 17.56 2.02
N VAL A 82 -5.39 16.33 1.83
CA VAL A 82 -5.21 15.60 0.57
C VAL A 82 -6.46 15.76 -0.27
N GLN A 83 -6.35 16.49 -1.38
CA GLN A 83 -7.40 16.60 -2.37
C GLN A 83 -7.33 15.39 -3.31
N PHE A 84 -8.35 14.53 -3.23
CA PHE A 84 -8.55 13.42 -4.14
C PHE A 84 -9.42 13.86 -5.32
N THR A 85 -8.99 13.51 -6.52
CA THR A 85 -9.82 13.57 -7.73
C THR A 85 -9.89 12.18 -8.35
N VAL A 86 -11.09 11.62 -8.47
CA VAL A 86 -11.31 10.26 -8.99
C VAL A 86 -12.14 10.32 -10.26
N VAL A 87 -11.59 9.80 -11.36
CA VAL A 87 -12.26 9.71 -12.66
C VAL A 87 -12.38 8.25 -13.06
N ASN A 88 -13.60 7.71 -13.01
CA ASN A 88 -13.90 6.31 -13.31
C ASN A 88 -14.70 6.20 -14.62
N GLY A 89 -14.00 6.10 -15.75
CA GLY A 89 -14.62 6.05 -17.08
C GLY A 89 -15.18 7.41 -17.51
N THR A 90 -16.44 7.44 -17.99
CA THR A 90 -17.08 8.66 -18.53
C THR A 90 -17.91 9.43 -17.50
N THR A 91 -17.85 9.05 -16.22
CA THR A 91 -18.54 9.78 -15.16
C THR A 91 -17.85 11.11 -14.87
N GLN A 92 -18.59 12.06 -14.29
CA GLN A 92 -17.98 13.29 -13.80
C GLN A 92 -16.94 12.97 -12.72
N PRO A 93 -15.82 13.73 -12.66
CA PRO A 93 -14.84 13.58 -11.60
C PRO A 93 -15.49 13.71 -10.22
N VAL A 94 -15.12 12.81 -9.30
CA VAL A 94 -15.47 12.93 -7.89
C VAL A 94 -14.30 13.58 -7.17
N GLU A 95 -14.54 14.73 -6.57
CA GLU A 95 -13.51 15.49 -5.86
C GLU A 95 -13.81 15.55 -4.36
N LYS A 96 -12.81 15.20 -3.54
CA LYS A 96 -12.95 15.30 -2.09
C LYS A 96 -11.62 15.58 -1.40
N THR A 97 -11.63 16.51 -0.46
CA THR A 97 -10.51 16.72 0.45
C THR A 97 -10.68 15.83 1.68
N VAL A 98 -9.61 15.12 2.04
CA VAL A 98 -9.55 14.28 3.24
C VAL A 98 -8.31 14.70 4.03
N MET A 99 -8.51 14.93 5.32
CA MET A 99 -7.42 15.22 6.25
C MET A 99 -6.69 13.92 6.59
N MET A 100 -5.36 13.93 6.51
CA MET A 100 -4.53 12.75 6.71
C MET A 100 -3.32 13.06 7.59
N SER A 101 -2.95 12.09 8.43
CA SER A 101 -1.70 12.13 9.20
C SER A 101 -0.46 12.09 8.28
N LYS A 102 0.74 12.27 8.85
CA LYS A 102 2.00 12.16 8.10
C LYS A 102 2.19 10.78 7.47
N GLU A 103 1.73 9.74 8.16
CA GLU A 103 1.76 8.34 7.76
C GLU A 103 0.56 7.98 6.87
N LEU A 104 -0.21 8.98 6.43
CA LEU A 104 -1.37 8.82 5.56
C LEU A 104 -2.49 7.99 6.20
N THR A 105 -2.73 8.19 7.49
CA THR A 105 -3.95 7.73 8.16
C THR A 105 -5.03 8.80 8.06
N ARG A 106 -6.26 8.41 7.68
CA ARG A 106 -7.38 9.34 7.60
C ARG A 106 -7.73 9.87 8.99
N GLU A 107 -7.87 11.18 9.08
CA GLU A 107 -8.35 11.89 10.27
C GLU A 107 -9.79 12.41 10.05
N GLY A 108 -10.56 12.50 11.13
CA GLY A 108 -11.92 13.06 11.10
C GLY A 108 -13.00 12.13 10.50
N GLN A 109 -14.08 12.71 9.97
CA GLN A 109 -15.17 11.97 9.32
C GLN A 109 -14.98 11.90 7.81
N LEU A 110 -15.35 10.77 7.22
CA LEU A 110 -15.36 10.58 5.77
C LEU A 110 -16.75 10.83 5.23
N ASP A 111 -16.86 11.52 4.10
CA ASP A 111 -18.14 11.66 3.40
C ASP A 111 -18.59 10.31 2.85
N GLU A 112 -19.80 9.89 3.21
CA GLU A 112 -20.38 8.59 2.81
C GLU A 112 -20.48 8.45 1.28
N SER A 113 -20.62 9.55 0.52
CA SER A 113 -20.64 9.51 -0.94
C SER A 113 -19.26 9.22 -1.55
N PHE A 114 -18.19 9.59 -0.85
CA PHE A 114 -16.81 9.34 -1.29
C PHE A 114 -16.23 8.02 -0.75
N LYS A 115 -16.86 7.47 0.30
CA LYS A 115 -16.40 6.27 1.01
C LYS A 115 -16.05 5.09 0.11
N PRO A 116 -16.84 4.68 -0.90
CA PRO A 116 -16.48 3.53 -1.73
C PRO A 116 -15.15 3.74 -2.47
N TYR A 117 -14.88 4.95 -2.96
CA TYR A 117 -13.63 5.27 -3.64
C TYR A 117 -12.46 5.31 -2.68
N PHE A 118 -12.63 5.97 -1.52
CA PHE A 118 -11.59 6.07 -0.53
C PHE A 118 -11.21 4.71 0.07
N GLU A 119 -12.18 3.84 0.33
CA GLU A 119 -11.92 2.47 0.80
C GLU A 119 -11.12 1.66 -0.22
N SER A 120 -11.43 1.76 -1.53
CA SER A 120 -10.62 1.15 -2.58
C SER A 120 -9.20 1.73 -2.65
N ILE A 121 -9.03 3.05 -2.50
CA ILE A 121 -7.70 3.69 -2.49
C ILE A 121 -6.90 3.25 -1.26
N GLN A 122 -7.53 3.24 -0.09
CA GLN A 122 -6.90 2.86 1.18
C GLN A 122 -6.45 1.40 1.15
N SER A 123 -7.29 0.50 0.65
CA SER A 123 -6.99 -0.94 0.54
C SER A 123 -6.04 -1.30 -0.62
N SER A 124 -5.62 -0.33 -1.44
CA SER A 124 -4.71 -0.55 -2.58
C SER A 124 -3.46 0.33 -2.50
N ILE A 125 -3.55 1.61 -2.88
CA ILE A 125 -2.42 2.55 -2.93
C ILE A 125 -1.80 2.72 -1.55
N PHE A 126 -2.61 2.80 -0.48
CA PHE A 126 -2.12 2.93 0.89
C PHE A 126 -1.90 1.61 1.62
N ALA A 127 -2.11 0.46 0.98
CA ALA A 127 -2.03 -0.85 1.64
C ALA A 127 -0.65 -1.13 2.27
N VAL A 128 0.42 -0.53 1.74
CA VAL A 128 1.77 -0.67 2.30
C VAL A 128 1.92 -0.05 3.70
N ARG A 129 1.03 0.86 4.10
CA ARG A 129 0.99 1.44 5.45
C ARG A 129 0.68 0.41 6.51
N ASP A 130 -0.20 -0.53 6.19
CA ASP A 130 -0.71 -1.51 7.13
C ASP A 130 0.17 -2.79 7.18
N MET A 131 1.29 -2.80 6.46
CA MET A 131 2.24 -3.90 6.45
C MET A 131 3.12 -3.86 7.70
N GLU A 132 3.00 -4.86 8.58
CA GLU A 132 3.80 -4.92 9.81
C GLU A 132 4.54 -6.26 9.99
N TYR A 133 5.83 -6.18 10.34
CA TYR A 133 6.67 -7.34 10.66
C TYR A 133 7.37 -7.10 11.99
N GLY A 134 6.70 -7.50 13.08
CA GLY A 134 7.18 -7.21 14.42
C GLY A 134 7.37 -5.71 14.65
N GLU A 135 8.39 -5.33 15.41
CA GLU A 135 8.79 -3.92 15.60
C GLU A 135 9.90 -3.51 14.59
N SER A 136 10.03 -4.23 13.47
CA SER A 136 11.17 -4.07 12.56
C SER A 136 10.95 -2.93 11.56
N PRO A 137 11.94 -2.04 11.35
CA PRO A 137 11.88 -1.03 10.30
C PRO A 137 11.73 -1.62 8.89
N LYS A 138 11.08 -0.88 7.99
CA LYS A 138 10.87 -1.27 6.59
C LYS A 138 12.12 -1.03 5.75
N TYR A 139 13.10 -1.92 5.87
CA TYR A 139 14.34 -1.83 5.12
C TYR A 139 14.15 -2.18 3.64
N LEU A 140 14.63 -1.31 2.77
CA LEU A 140 14.77 -1.51 1.32
C LEU A 140 16.11 -2.22 1.02
N VAL A 141 16.20 -3.49 1.39
CA VAL A 141 17.35 -4.37 1.10
C VAL A 141 16.81 -5.76 0.78
N VAL A 142 17.32 -6.41 -0.26
CA VAL A 142 16.91 -7.77 -0.65
C VAL A 142 17.00 -8.73 0.54
N GLY A 143 15.92 -9.47 0.79
CA GLY A 143 15.74 -10.40 1.91
C GLY A 143 15.04 -9.80 3.13
N ALA A 144 14.95 -8.48 3.25
CA ALA A 144 14.32 -7.81 4.38
C ALA A 144 12.82 -8.12 4.45
N PRO A 145 12.30 -8.58 5.60
CA PRO A 145 10.88 -8.82 5.80
C PRO A 145 10.13 -7.52 6.05
N TRP A 146 8.90 -7.42 5.53
CA TRP A 146 8.05 -6.23 5.63
C TRP A 146 6.69 -6.52 6.29
N ASN A 147 6.13 -7.71 6.06
CA ASN A 147 4.83 -8.11 6.62
C ASN A 147 4.73 -9.62 6.83
N ILE A 148 3.79 -10.04 7.66
CA ILE A 148 3.30 -11.43 7.73
C ILE A 148 1.83 -11.45 7.34
N ILE A 149 1.50 -12.18 6.27
CA ILE A 149 0.12 -12.43 5.86
C ILE A 149 -0.30 -13.78 6.41
N PHE A 150 -1.37 -13.82 7.19
CA PHE A 150 -1.97 -15.06 7.68
C PHE A 150 -3.01 -15.57 6.69
N VAL A 151 -2.88 -16.82 6.26
CA VAL A 151 -3.83 -17.49 5.35
C VAL A 151 -4.27 -18.79 6.02
N SER A 152 -5.46 -18.76 6.60
CA SER A 152 -6.03 -19.88 7.37
C SER A 152 -5.06 -20.38 8.46
N ALA A 153 -4.48 -21.57 8.29
CA ALA A 153 -3.56 -22.18 9.25
C ALA A 153 -2.07 -21.91 8.94
N SER A 154 -1.77 -21.11 7.91
CA SER A 154 -0.41 -20.83 7.44
C SER A 154 -0.10 -19.33 7.46
N SER A 155 1.17 -18.99 7.29
CA SER A 155 1.58 -17.60 7.11
C SER A 155 2.62 -17.47 6.00
N VAL A 156 2.57 -16.34 5.31
CA VAL A 156 3.48 -15.98 4.23
C VAL A 156 4.16 -14.68 4.61
N THR A 157 5.49 -14.66 4.58
CA THR A 157 6.26 -13.43 4.82
C THR A 157 6.40 -12.64 3.52
N VAL A 158 5.99 -11.37 3.54
CA VAL A 158 6.30 -10.41 2.48
C VAL A 158 7.73 -9.91 2.66
N ARG A 159 8.53 -9.95 1.59
CA ARG A 159 9.95 -9.56 1.65
C ARG A 159 10.32 -8.71 0.44
N VAL A 160 11.37 -7.90 0.57
CA VAL A 160 12.08 -7.38 -0.59
C VAL A 160 12.78 -8.56 -1.26
N THR A 161 12.51 -8.80 -2.54
CA THR A 161 13.02 -9.98 -3.27
C THR A 161 13.98 -9.65 -4.39
N SER A 162 13.90 -8.43 -4.91
CA SER A 162 14.75 -7.94 -5.99
C SER A 162 14.82 -6.41 -5.97
N GLU A 163 15.84 -5.90 -6.64
CA GLU A 163 15.87 -4.53 -7.16
C GLU A 163 15.56 -4.60 -8.65
N GLU A 164 14.64 -3.77 -9.11
CA GLU A 164 14.17 -3.74 -10.50
C GLU A 164 14.08 -2.29 -10.98
N THR A 165 14.55 -2.01 -12.20
CA THR A 165 14.21 -0.78 -12.90
C THR A 165 12.82 -0.93 -13.51
N VAL A 166 11.86 -0.12 -13.08
CA VAL A 166 10.47 -0.17 -13.50
C VAL A 166 10.13 1.06 -14.35
N GLN A 167 9.51 0.84 -15.51
CA GLN A 167 8.95 1.89 -16.35
C GLN A 167 7.47 2.09 -16.01
N THR A 168 7.08 3.34 -15.80
CA THR A 168 5.68 3.77 -15.74
C THR A 168 5.46 4.96 -16.69
N GLN A 169 4.23 5.47 -16.79
CA GLN A 169 3.99 6.71 -17.54
C GLN A 169 4.62 7.95 -16.87
N ALA A 170 4.84 7.90 -15.56
CA ALA A 170 5.49 8.98 -14.81
C ALA A 170 7.02 9.04 -15.03
N GLY A 171 7.62 7.97 -15.54
CA GLY A 171 9.06 7.88 -15.81
C GLY A 171 9.64 6.49 -15.53
N THR A 172 10.97 6.44 -15.46
CA THR A 172 11.73 5.24 -15.12
C THR A 172 12.22 5.36 -13.69
N PHE A 173 12.07 4.30 -12.89
CA PHE A 173 12.46 4.30 -11.47
C PHE A 173 13.30 3.07 -11.13
N ASP A 174 14.37 3.27 -10.36
CA ASP A 174 15.04 2.18 -9.66
C ASP A 174 14.29 1.87 -8.37
N SER A 175 13.84 0.62 -8.22
CA SER A 175 12.88 0.24 -7.21
C SER A 175 13.23 -1.07 -6.52
N PHE A 176 12.72 -1.23 -5.32
CA PHE A 176 12.78 -2.46 -4.53
C PHE A 176 11.43 -3.17 -4.61
N VAL A 177 11.44 -4.46 -4.89
CA VAL A 177 10.22 -5.23 -5.11
C VAL A 177 9.88 -6.04 -3.88
N LEU A 178 8.81 -5.62 -3.20
CA LEU A 178 8.13 -6.45 -2.22
C LEU A 178 7.38 -7.54 -2.98
N SER A 179 7.63 -8.81 -2.66
CA SER A 179 6.88 -9.91 -3.27
C SER A 179 6.51 -11.02 -2.30
N TYR A 180 5.44 -11.72 -2.65
CA TYR A 180 4.91 -12.87 -1.93
C TYR A 180 3.98 -13.67 -2.84
N LYS A 181 3.71 -14.92 -2.45
CA LYS A 181 2.75 -15.82 -3.09
C LYS A 181 1.79 -16.34 -2.05
N LEU A 182 0.48 -16.21 -2.29
CA LEU A 182 -0.55 -16.86 -1.49
C LEU A 182 -1.06 -18.16 -2.14
N ALA A 183 -0.91 -18.26 -3.47
CA ALA A 183 -1.15 -19.44 -4.29
C ALA A 183 -0.12 -19.48 -5.44
N GLU A 184 -0.52 -19.59 -6.71
CA GLU A 184 0.40 -19.74 -7.84
C GLU A 184 1.01 -18.41 -8.30
N LYS A 185 0.20 -17.36 -8.34
CA LYS A 185 0.61 -16.03 -8.82
C LYS A 185 1.41 -15.29 -7.76
N THR A 186 2.35 -14.48 -8.25
CA THR A 186 3.21 -13.65 -7.39
C THR A 186 2.63 -12.25 -7.31
N SER A 187 2.32 -11.80 -6.10
CA SER A 187 2.04 -10.41 -5.80
C SER A 187 3.34 -9.62 -5.76
N LYS A 188 3.36 -8.43 -6.35
CA LYS A 188 4.52 -7.54 -6.39
C LYS A 188 4.12 -6.08 -6.12
N ILE A 189 4.90 -5.38 -5.32
CA ILE A 189 4.77 -3.94 -5.05
C ILE A 189 6.15 -3.30 -5.21
N TRP A 190 6.26 -2.28 -6.07
CA TRP A 190 7.52 -1.61 -6.40
C TRP A 190 7.63 -0.32 -5.59
N VAL A 191 8.57 -0.31 -4.64
CA VAL A 191 8.83 0.81 -3.72
C VAL A 191 10.10 1.53 -4.16
N VAL A 192 10.04 2.86 -4.21
CA VAL A 192 11.18 3.71 -4.57
C VAL A 192 11.58 4.50 -3.32
N ARG A 193 12.88 4.56 -3.03
CA ARG A 193 13.43 5.12 -1.78
C ARG A 193 12.91 6.52 -1.47
N ASP A 194 12.93 7.39 -2.47
CA ASP A 194 12.60 8.80 -2.30
C ASP A 194 11.13 9.14 -2.63
N MET A 195 10.30 8.12 -2.91
CA MET A 195 8.87 8.30 -3.15
C MET A 195 8.06 8.06 -1.87
N PRO A 196 7.02 8.86 -1.61
CA PRO A 196 6.18 8.73 -0.41
C PRO A 196 5.27 7.50 -0.44
N LEU A 197 5.02 6.96 -1.63
CA LEU A 197 4.14 5.82 -1.90
C LEU A 197 4.76 4.95 -3.00
N PRO A 198 4.39 3.67 -3.11
CA PRO A 198 4.88 2.80 -4.17
C PRO A 198 4.44 3.31 -5.55
N VAL A 199 5.24 3.01 -6.57
CA VAL A 199 5.02 3.51 -7.93
C VAL A 199 4.23 2.53 -8.80
N LYS A 200 4.16 1.26 -8.39
CA LYS A 200 3.45 0.20 -9.10
C LYS A 200 3.09 -0.93 -8.14
N ALA A 201 1.98 -1.62 -8.39
CA ALA A 201 1.65 -2.86 -7.73
C ALA A 201 0.77 -3.76 -8.60
N VAL A 202 0.88 -5.07 -8.36
CA VAL A 202 -0.06 -6.10 -8.84
C VAL A 202 -0.19 -7.12 -7.71
N VAL A 203 -1.39 -7.24 -7.15
CA VAL A 203 -1.63 -8.04 -5.94
C VAL A 203 -2.82 -8.98 -6.13
N TYR A 204 -2.60 -10.23 -5.74
CA TYR A 204 -3.58 -11.32 -5.82
C TYR A 204 -3.95 -11.84 -4.43
N ASP A 205 -5.16 -12.40 -4.33
CA ASP A 205 -5.63 -13.13 -3.14
C ASP A 205 -5.15 -14.59 -3.12
N SER A 206 -5.61 -15.35 -2.12
CA SER A 206 -5.31 -16.79 -1.98
C SER A 206 -5.98 -17.69 -3.02
N GLU A 207 -6.84 -17.13 -3.88
CA GLU A 207 -7.49 -17.82 -5.01
C GLU A 207 -6.92 -17.38 -6.37
N ASP A 208 -5.77 -16.68 -6.37
CA ASP A 208 -5.12 -16.10 -7.56
C ASP A 208 -5.99 -15.08 -8.33
N LYS A 209 -7.01 -14.52 -7.67
CA LYS A 209 -7.81 -13.42 -8.21
C LYS A 209 -7.12 -12.10 -7.92
N LEU A 210 -7.19 -11.19 -8.90
CA LEU A 210 -6.65 -9.84 -8.76
C LEU A 210 -7.42 -9.09 -7.67
N GLN A 211 -6.74 -8.64 -6.63
CA GLN A 211 -7.30 -7.75 -5.62
C GLN A 211 -7.13 -6.29 -6.06
N TYR A 212 -5.91 -5.92 -6.43
CA TYR A 212 -5.64 -4.60 -6.98
C TYR A 212 -4.39 -4.58 -7.86
N GLN A 213 -4.37 -3.63 -8.77
CA GLN A 213 -3.18 -3.22 -9.50
C GLN A 213 -3.20 -1.72 -9.69
N TYR A 214 -2.03 -1.09 -9.65
CA TYR A 214 -1.90 0.30 -10.01
C TYR A 214 -0.55 0.60 -10.63
N GLU A 215 -0.51 1.70 -11.36
CA GLU A 215 0.73 2.28 -11.88
C GLU A 215 0.68 3.80 -11.73
N LEU A 216 1.78 4.39 -11.26
CA LEU A 216 1.97 5.82 -11.16
C LEU A 216 2.08 6.41 -12.57
N SER A 217 1.09 7.23 -12.92
CA SER A 217 0.96 7.83 -14.24
C SER A 217 1.61 9.21 -14.35
N ARG A 218 1.66 9.96 -13.25
CA ARG A 218 2.35 11.23 -13.15
C ARG A 218 2.76 11.50 -11.71
N ALA A 219 3.91 12.14 -11.54
CA ALA A 219 4.34 12.71 -10.26
C ALA A 219 4.83 14.14 -10.50
N ALA A 220 4.34 15.08 -9.71
CA ALA A 220 4.72 16.48 -9.77
C ALA A 220 5.06 16.99 -8.36
N GLY A 221 6.04 17.91 -8.28
CA GLY A 221 6.51 18.41 -6.98
C GLY A 221 7.36 17.40 -6.19
N VAL A 222 7.93 16.40 -6.86
CA VAL A 222 8.84 15.39 -6.30
C VAL A 222 10.25 15.93 -6.17
#